data_AF-A0A2I0TGI8-F1
#
_entry.id   AF-A0A2I0TGI8-F1
#
_cell.length_a   1.000
_cell.length_b   1.000
_cell.length_c   1.000
_cell.angle_alpha   90.00
_cell.angle_beta   90.00
_cell.angle_gamma   90.00
#
_symmetry.space_group_name_H-M   'P 1'
#
loop_
_entity.id
_entity.type
_entity.pdbx_description
1 polymer ?
#
loop_
_entity_poly.entity_id
_entity_poly.type
_entity_poly.pdbx_seq_one_letter_code
_entity_poly.pdbx_strand_id
1 'polypeptide(L)'
;MPRESCFLTVKVLPLKKSLTWNYFLADERGQDHLRAAKLNLVDLAGSERQSKTGATGERLKEATKINLSLSALGNVISALVDGRSKHIPYRDSKLTRLLQDSLGGNTKTLMVACLSPADNNYDESLSTLRYANRAKNIKNKPCINEDPKDALLREYQEEIKKLKAILAEQMSTNNLSGRRALTGCRDVLTEK
;
A
#
# COMPACT_ATOMS: atom_id res chain seq x y z
N MET A 1 -7.71 22.41 -11.70
CA MET A 1 -7.30 21.06 -11.26
C MET A 1 -7.32 20.13 -12.47
N PRO A 2 -6.18 19.68 -13.01
CA PRO A 2 -6.20 18.69 -14.08
C PRO A 2 -6.47 17.32 -13.46
N ARG A 3 -7.58 16.69 -13.85
CA ARG A 3 -7.87 15.29 -13.56
C ARG A 3 -7.30 14.45 -14.69
N GLU A 4 -6.04 14.06 -14.59
CA GLU A 4 -5.47 13.09 -15.51
C GLU A 4 -6.15 11.74 -15.27
N SER A 5 -7.04 11.37 -16.20
CA SER A 5 -7.68 10.06 -16.22
C SER A 5 -6.77 9.12 -17.00
N CYS A 6 -5.88 8.43 -16.29
CA CYS A 6 -5.08 7.35 -16.89
C CYS A 6 -6.00 6.17 -17.20
N PHE A 7 -6.38 6.02 -18.47
CA PHE A 7 -7.11 4.85 -18.95
C PHE A 7 -6.13 3.67 -19.13
N LEU A 8 -6.12 2.73 -18.18
CA LEU A 8 -5.34 1.50 -18.27
C LEU A 8 -6.24 0.38 -18.85
N THR A 9 -6.06 0.06 -20.13
CA THR A 9 -6.71 -1.12 -20.74
C THR A 9 -5.87 -2.35 -20.46
N VAL A 10 -6.32 -3.22 -19.56
CA VAL A 10 -5.63 -4.47 -19.20
C VAL A 10 -6.25 -5.63 -19.98
N LYS A 11 -5.52 -6.21 -20.94
CA LYS A 11 -5.84 -7.52 -21.50
C LYS A 11 -5.35 -8.60 -20.53
N VAL A 12 -6.27 -9.34 -19.92
CA VAL A 12 -5.95 -10.50 -19.07
C VAL A 12 -5.55 -11.66 -19.98
N LEU A 13 -4.26 -12.00 -19.99
CA LEU A 13 -3.73 -13.25 -20.54
C LEU A 13 -3.52 -14.24 -19.38
N PRO A 14 -3.59 -15.57 -19.62
CA PRO A 14 -3.52 -16.61 -18.57
C PRO A 14 -2.08 -16.83 -18.05
N LEU A 15 -1.39 -15.76 -17.66
CA LEU A 15 -0.03 -15.78 -17.15
C LEU A 15 0.15 -14.71 -16.07
N LYS A 16 0.73 -15.13 -14.93
CA LYS A 16 1.22 -14.23 -13.87
C LYS A 16 2.18 -13.22 -14.49
N LYS A 17 1.76 -11.97 -14.65
CA LYS A 17 2.61 -10.86 -15.10
C LYS A 17 2.67 -9.81 -14.00
N SER A 18 3.82 -9.73 -13.33
CA SER A 18 4.21 -8.56 -12.56
C SER A 18 4.81 -7.56 -13.53
N LEU A 19 4.19 -6.40 -13.67
CA LEU A 19 4.68 -5.31 -14.52
C LEU A 19 5.14 -4.17 -13.61
N THR A 20 6.38 -3.74 -13.81
CA THR A 20 6.96 -2.59 -13.12
C THR A 20 7.15 -1.47 -14.14
N TRP A 21 6.66 -0.29 -13.82
CA TRP A 21 6.76 0.90 -14.64
C TRP A 21 7.41 2.00 -13.83
N ASN A 22 8.43 2.64 -14.40
CA ASN A 22 9.04 3.84 -13.84
C ASN A 22 8.54 5.02 -14.65
N TYR A 23 8.16 6.10 -13.97
CA TYR A 23 7.75 7.35 -14.60
C TYR A 23 8.39 8.52 -13.86
N PHE A 24 8.71 9.56 -14.62
CA PHE A 24 9.22 10.82 -14.09
C PHE A 24 8.05 11.76 -13.87
N LEU A 25 8.01 12.42 -12.72
CA LEU A 25 7.13 13.57 -12.50
C LEU A 25 8.00 14.80 -12.33
N ALA A 26 7.79 15.80 -13.19
CA ALA A 26 8.38 17.10 -12.99
C ALA A 26 7.62 17.85 -11.90
N ASP A 27 8.33 18.35 -10.88
CA ASP A 27 7.79 19.32 -9.93
C ASP A 27 7.53 20.69 -10.62
N GLU A 28 6.80 21.61 -9.97
CA GLU A 28 6.59 23.00 -10.42
C GLU A 28 7.91 23.75 -10.67
N ARG A 29 9.03 23.23 -10.17
CA ARG A 29 10.40 23.74 -10.35
C ARG A 29 11.18 23.10 -11.50
N GLY A 30 10.58 22.17 -12.24
CA GLY A 30 11.22 21.45 -13.34
C GLY A 30 12.26 20.40 -12.90
N GLN A 31 12.20 19.94 -11.65
CA GLN A 31 13.01 18.80 -11.18
C GLN A 31 12.27 17.49 -11.43
N ASP A 32 12.91 16.58 -12.14
CA ASP A 32 12.37 15.24 -12.44
C ASP A 32 12.52 14.33 -11.22
N HIS A 33 11.39 13.94 -10.64
CA HIS A 33 11.33 12.93 -9.59
C HIS A 33 11.06 11.55 -10.19
N LEU A 34 11.91 10.58 -9.87
CA LEU A 34 11.71 9.19 -10.30
C LEU A 34 10.71 8.51 -9.36
N ARG A 35 9.58 8.07 -9.91
CA ARG A 35 8.60 7.25 -9.19
C ARG A 35 8.45 5.89 -9.85
N ALA A 36 8.35 4.86 -9.02
CA ALA A 36 8.18 3.48 -9.46
C ALA A 36 6.80 2.93 -9.07
N ALA A 37 6.04 2.47 -10.05
CA ALA A 37 4.78 1.75 -9.82
C ALA A 37 4.95 0.27 -10.18
N LYS A 38 4.41 -0.62 -9.34
CA LYS A 38 4.38 -2.05 -9.58
C LYS A 38 2.94 -2.52 -9.59
N LEU A 39 2.53 -3.14 -10.69
CA LEU A 39 1.21 -3.75 -10.85
C LEU A 39 1.38 -5.27 -10.91
N ASN A 40 0.74 -5.96 -9.96
CA ASN A 40 0.67 -7.41 -9.94
C ASN A 40 -0.73 -7.86 -10.37
N LEU A 41 -0.82 -8.57 -11.48
CA LEU A 41 -2.04 -9.27 -11.89
C LEU A 41 -1.82 -10.77 -11.73
N VAL A 42 -2.64 -11.37 -10.88
CA VAL A 42 -2.47 -12.75 -10.44
C VAL A 42 -3.75 -13.49 -10.71
N ASP A 43 -3.64 -14.48 -11.60
CA ASP A 43 -4.67 -15.52 -11.73
C ASP A 43 -4.30 -16.69 -10.81
N LEU A 44 -5.24 -17.04 -9.93
CA LEU A 44 -5.06 -18.11 -8.96
C LEU A 44 -5.66 -19.41 -9.52
N ALA A 45 -5.07 -20.53 -9.13
CA ALA A 45 -5.65 -21.83 -9.44
C ALA A 45 -6.98 -22.02 -8.70
N GLY A 46 -7.75 -23.00 -9.17
CA GLY A 46 -9.02 -23.40 -8.56
C GLY A 46 -8.91 -23.62 -7.05
N SER A 47 -9.92 -23.17 -6.31
CA SER A 47 -10.00 -23.29 -4.85
C SER A 47 -10.73 -24.54 -4.37
N GLU A 48 -11.17 -25.38 -5.30
CA GLU A 48 -11.94 -26.57 -5.02
C GLU A 48 -11.11 -27.67 -4.33
N ARG A 49 -11.81 -28.48 -3.54
CA ARG A 49 -11.20 -29.62 -2.86
C ARG A 49 -10.87 -30.74 -3.85
N GLN A 50 -9.66 -31.29 -3.72
CA GLN A 50 -9.21 -32.47 -4.48
C GLN A 50 -10.15 -33.67 -4.38
N SER A 51 -10.85 -33.85 -3.25
CA SER A 51 -11.81 -34.93 -3.07
C SER A 51 -12.96 -34.88 -4.08
N LYS A 52 -13.28 -33.71 -4.65
CA LYS A 52 -14.31 -33.55 -5.68
C LYS A 52 -13.80 -33.78 -7.11
N THR A 53 -12.49 -33.74 -7.35
CA THR A 53 -11.95 -33.82 -8.71
C THR A 53 -11.77 -35.27 -9.19
N GLY A 54 -11.87 -36.27 -8.29
CA GLY A 54 -11.71 -37.68 -8.65
C GLY A 54 -10.34 -38.03 -9.25
N ALA A 55 -9.35 -37.14 -9.10
CA ALA A 55 -8.06 -37.26 -9.74
C ALA A 55 -7.23 -38.40 -9.11
N THR A 56 -6.74 -39.32 -9.95
CA THR A 56 -5.87 -40.45 -9.54
C THR A 56 -4.48 -40.33 -10.16
N GLY A 57 -3.48 -40.98 -9.56
CA GLY A 57 -2.12 -41.09 -10.09
C GLY A 57 -1.37 -39.74 -10.19
N GLU A 58 -0.86 -39.41 -11.38
CA GLU A 58 -0.09 -38.17 -11.60
C GLU A 58 -0.93 -36.90 -11.44
N ARG A 59 -2.21 -36.93 -11.82
CA ARG A 59 -3.13 -35.80 -11.63
C ARG A 59 -3.35 -35.47 -10.16
N LEU A 60 -3.30 -36.48 -9.28
CA LEU A 60 -3.36 -36.26 -7.84
C LEU A 60 -2.10 -35.54 -7.32
N LYS A 61 -0.92 -35.92 -7.81
CA LYS A 61 0.36 -35.27 -7.45
C LYS A 61 0.39 -33.81 -7.91
N GLU A 62 -0.14 -33.52 -9.09
CA GLU A 62 -0.28 -32.16 -9.60
C GLU A 62 -1.28 -31.35 -8.77
N ALA A 63 -2.49 -31.88 -8.54
CA ALA A 63 -3.50 -31.21 -7.74
C ALA A 63 -3.00 -30.92 -6.31
N THR A 64 -2.18 -31.82 -5.75
CA THR A 64 -1.51 -31.62 -4.45
C THR A 64 -0.58 -30.41 -4.47
N LYS A 65 0.23 -30.25 -5.52
CA LYS A 65 1.13 -29.10 -5.66
C LYS A 65 0.37 -27.79 -5.88
N ILE A 66 -0.74 -27.83 -6.61
CA ILE A 66 -1.61 -26.66 -6.84
C ILE A 66 -2.19 -26.18 -5.50
N ASN A 67 -2.81 -27.07 -4.74
CA ASN A 67 -3.44 -26.73 -3.47
C ASN A 67 -2.47 -26.36 -2.37
N LEU A 68 -1.20 -26.80 -2.44
CA LEU A 68 -0.16 -26.35 -1.52
C LEU A 68 -0.01 -24.83 -1.55
N SER A 69 0.01 -24.22 -2.74
CA SER A 69 0.19 -22.78 -2.88
C SER A 69 -1.00 -21.98 -2.37
N LEU A 70 -2.22 -22.46 -2.61
CA LEU A 70 -3.45 -21.81 -2.15
C LEU A 70 -3.67 -22.00 -0.63
N SER A 71 -3.31 -23.16 -0.10
CA SER A 71 -3.35 -23.43 1.35
C SER A 71 -2.35 -22.56 2.10
N ALA A 72 -1.12 -22.44 1.59
CA ALA A 72 -0.11 -21.53 2.14
C ALA A 72 -0.61 -20.07 2.13
N LEU A 73 -1.26 -19.65 1.05
CA LEU A 73 -1.90 -18.34 0.97
C LEU A 73 -2.96 -18.17 2.07
N GLY A 74 -3.82 -19.18 2.28
CA GLY A 74 -4.80 -19.18 3.36
C GLY A 74 -4.20 -19.06 4.76
N ASN A 75 -3.06 -19.71 5.00
CA ASN A 75 -2.34 -19.63 6.27
C ASN A 75 -1.75 -18.23 6.49
N VAL A 76 -1.17 -17.64 5.46
CA VAL A 76 -0.64 -16.27 5.49
C VAL A 76 -1.75 -15.26 5.81
N ILE A 77 -2.90 -15.35 5.14
CA ILE A 77 -4.05 -14.47 5.40
C ILE A 77 -4.52 -14.62 6.84
N SER A 78 -4.68 -15.85 7.31
CA SER A 78 -5.16 -16.10 8.67
C SER A 78 -4.17 -15.55 9.72
N ALA A 79 -2.87 -15.72 9.51
CA ALA A 79 -1.84 -15.15 10.38
C ALA A 79 -1.83 -13.61 10.38
N LEU A 80 -2.07 -12.99 9.23
CA LEU A 80 -2.15 -11.52 9.10
C LEU A 80 -3.38 -10.93 9.80
N VAL A 81 -4.53 -11.61 9.70
CA VAL A 81 -5.79 -11.17 10.32
C VAL A 81 -5.76 -11.36 11.83
N ASP A 82 -5.21 -12.47 12.31
CA ASP A 82 -5.11 -12.76 13.73
C ASP A 82 -4.18 -11.77 14.46
N GLY A 83 -3.15 -11.24 13.79
CA GLY A 83 -2.22 -10.24 14.33
C GLY A 83 -1.38 -10.69 15.53
N ARG A 84 -1.60 -11.90 16.04
CA ARG A 84 -0.89 -12.51 17.18
C ARG A 84 0.46 -13.11 16.77
N SER A 85 0.61 -13.48 15.51
CA SER A 85 1.81 -14.14 15.00
C SER A 85 2.86 -13.12 14.59
N LYS A 86 4.01 -13.11 15.30
CA LYS A 86 5.17 -12.27 14.93
C LYS A 86 5.79 -12.68 13.59
N HIS A 87 5.64 -13.95 13.20
CA HIS A 87 6.16 -14.49 11.94
C HIS A 87 5.00 -14.90 11.03
N ILE A 88 5.00 -14.36 9.81
CA ILE A 88 4.04 -14.71 8.76
C ILE A 88 4.72 -15.70 7.79
N PRO A 89 4.13 -16.87 7.50
CA PRO A 89 4.77 -17.94 6.77
C PRO A 89 4.78 -17.72 5.24
N TYR A 90 5.33 -16.60 4.77
CA TYR A 90 5.43 -16.33 3.33
C TYR A 90 6.29 -17.36 2.59
N ARG A 91 7.21 -18.05 3.30
CA ARG A 91 8.17 -18.99 2.71
C ARG A 91 7.59 -20.34 2.32
N ASP A 92 6.39 -20.67 2.79
CA ASP A 92 5.76 -21.98 2.57
C ASP A 92 5.43 -22.25 1.10
N SER A 93 5.28 -21.20 0.29
CA SER A 93 5.10 -21.34 -1.16
C SER A 93 5.82 -20.25 -1.96
N LYS A 94 6.19 -20.55 -3.21
CA LYS A 94 6.72 -19.54 -4.14
C LYS A 94 5.70 -18.42 -4.39
N LEU A 95 4.41 -18.73 -4.40
CA LEU A 95 3.34 -17.76 -4.60
C LEU A 95 3.30 -16.72 -3.47
N THR A 96 3.28 -17.17 -2.22
CA THR A 96 3.24 -16.29 -1.04
C THR A 96 4.51 -15.44 -0.90
N ARG A 97 5.67 -15.92 -1.39
CA ARG A 97 6.90 -15.12 -1.47
C ARG A 97 6.79 -13.99 -2.49
N LEU A 98 6.18 -14.24 -3.64
CA LEU A 98 5.99 -13.21 -4.67
C LEU A 98 4.93 -12.17 -4.25
N LEU A 99 3.92 -12.60 -3.51
CA LEU A 99 2.81 -11.76 -3.05
C LEU A 99 3.02 -11.15 -1.65
N GLN A 100 4.21 -11.30 -1.08
CA GLN A 100 4.54 -10.77 0.24
C GLN A 100 4.30 -9.25 0.32
N ASP A 101 4.67 -8.50 -0.73
CA ASP A 101 4.40 -7.05 -0.79
C ASP A 101 2.89 -6.75 -0.86
N SER A 102 2.11 -7.64 -1.48
CA SER A 102 0.67 -7.48 -1.69
C SER A 102 -0.16 -7.89 -0.47
N LEU A 103 0.39 -8.66 0.47
CA LEU A 103 -0.33 -9.13 1.65
C LEU A 103 0.36 -8.58 2.89
N GLY A 104 -0.14 -7.48 3.45
CA GLY A 104 0.45 -6.82 4.62
C GLY A 104 1.68 -5.95 4.33
N GLY A 105 2.04 -5.75 3.06
CA GLY A 105 3.17 -4.93 2.63
C GLY A 105 2.78 -3.57 2.03
N ASN A 106 3.69 -3.04 1.21
CA ASN A 106 3.54 -1.78 0.48
C ASN A 106 2.90 -2.01 -0.89
N THR A 107 1.60 -2.29 -0.91
CA THR A 107 0.81 -2.40 -2.15
C THR A 107 -0.66 -2.17 -1.84
N LYS A 108 -1.37 -1.52 -2.76
CA LYS A 108 -2.84 -1.51 -2.75
C LYS A 108 -3.34 -2.81 -3.38
N THR A 109 -4.00 -3.64 -2.57
CA THR A 109 -4.39 -4.99 -2.98
C THR A 109 -5.91 -5.10 -3.11
N LEU A 110 -6.36 -5.63 -4.24
CA LEU A 110 -7.75 -5.96 -4.51
C LEU A 110 -7.84 -7.47 -4.69
N MET A 111 -8.79 -8.10 -4.02
CA MET A 111 -9.13 -9.50 -4.22
C MET A 111 -10.51 -9.61 -4.86
N VAL A 112 -10.60 -10.32 -5.98
CA VAL A 112 -11.87 -10.65 -6.64
C VAL A 112 -12.19 -12.11 -6.35
N ALA A 113 -13.34 -12.36 -5.73
CA ALA A 113 -13.83 -13.70 -5.44
C ALA A 113 -14.83 -14.12 -6.54
N CYS A 114 -14.45 -15.11 -7.35
CA CYS A 114 -15.32 -15.68 -8.37
C CYS A 114 -16.15 -16.81 -7.77
N LEU A 115 -17.48 -16.72 -7.88
CA LEU A 115 -18.43 -17.69 -7.31
C LEU A 115 -19.34 -18.23 -8.40
N SER A 116 -19.78 -19.47 -8.24
CA SER A 116 -20.80 -20.09 -9.09
C SER A 116 -22.16 -20.03 -8.36
N PRO A 117 -23.24 -19.62 -9.05
CA PRO A 117 -24.58 -19.57 -8.46
C PRO A 117 -25.26 -20.96 -8.38
N ALA A 118 -24.62 -22.02 -8.88
CA ALA A 118 -25.21 -23.35 -8.91
C ALA A 118 -25.19 -24.03 -7.53
N ASP A 119 -26.28 -24.73 -7.18
CA ASP A 119 -26.46 -25.38 -5.87
C ASP A 119 -25.39 -26.46 -5.59
N ASN A 120 -24.93 -27.15 -6.64
CA ASN A 120 -23.86 -28.16 -6.53
C ASN A 120 -22.51 -27.57 -6.07
N ASN A 121 -22.34 -26.25 -6.19
CA ASN A 121 -21.13 -25.52 -5.81
C ASN A 121 -21.30 -24.73 -4.51
N TYR A 122 -22.43 -24.87 -3.80
CA TYR A 122 -22.73 -24.11 -2.59
C TYR A 122 -21.58 -24.15 -1.55
N ASP A 123 -21.04 -25.34 -1.26
CA ASP A 123 -19.95 -25.49 -0.29
C ASP A 123 -18.66 -24.78 -0.70
N GLU A 124 -18.33 -24.79 -2.00
CA GLU A 124 -17.15 -24.09 -2.52
C GLU A 124 -17.37 -22.59 -2.51
N SER A 125 -18.54 -22.13 -2.94
CA SER A 125 -18.91 -20.71 -2.91
C SER A 125 -18.87 -20.15 -1.49
N LEU A 126 -19.38 -20.89 -0.51
CA LEU A 126 -19.31 -20.51 0.90
C LEU A 126 -17.86 -20.47 1.42
N SER A 127 -17.03 -21.43 1.02
CA SER A 127 -15.62 -21.49 1.40
C SER A 127 -14.84 -20.29 0.84
N THR A 128 -15.05 -19.95 -0.43
CA THR A 128 -14.46 -18.79 -1.10
C THR A 128 -14.92 -17.48 -0.47
N LEU A 129 -16.20 -17.34 -0.12
CA LEU A 129 -16.71 -16.14 0.54
C LEU A 129 -16.10 -15.96 1.94
N ARG A 130 -15.99 -17.04 2.74
CA ARG A 130 -15.31 -17.01 4.04
C ARG A 130 -13.84 -16.62 3.90
N TYR A 131 -13.19 -17.10 2.85
CA TYR A 131 -11.81 -16.73 2.54
C TYR A 131 -11.68 -15.24 2.21
N ALA A 132 -12.53 -14.73 1.31
CA ALA A 132 -12.57 -13.31 0.95
C ALA A 132 -12.86 -12.41 2.16
N ASN A 133 -13.76 -12.84 3.05
CA ASN A 133 -14.07 -12.12 4.28
C ASN A 133 -12.85 -12.01 5.21
N ARG A 134 -12.01 -13.04 5.31
CA ARG A 134 -10.73 -12.95 6.04
C ARG A 134 -9.77 -12.00 5.31
N ALA A 135 -9.61 -12.15 4.01
CA ALA A 135 -8.72 -11.32 3.20
C ALA A 135 -9.04 -9.81 3.31
N LYS A 136 -10.33 -9.46 3.42
CA LYS A 136 -10.80 -8.09 3.63
C LYS A 136 -10.22 -7.42 4.88
N ASN A 137 -9.89 -8.19 5.91
CA ASN A 137 -9.39 -7.67 7.19
C ASN A 137 -7.86 -7.47 7.20
N ILE A 138 -7.16 -7.80 6.12
CA ILE A 138 -5.73 -7.56 6.00
C ILE A 138 -5.47 -6.06 5.88
N LYS A 139 -4.58 -5.54 6.74
CA LYS A 139 -4.16 -4.14 6.73
C LYS A 139 -2.85 -3.97 5.98
N ASN A 140 -2.92 -3.42 4.76
CA ASN A 140 -1.73 -3.02 4.01
C ASN A 140 -1.30 -1.60 4.37
N LYS A 141 -0.02 -1.29 4.18
CA LYS A 141 0.57 0.04 4.41
C LYS A 141 1.18 0.56 3.09
N PRO A 142 0.35 1.00 2.14
CA PRO A 142 0.84 1.54 0.88
C PRO A 142 1.56 2.88 1.12
N CYS A 143 2.80 2.97 0.67
CA CYS A 143 3.66 4.15 0.68
C CYS A 143 4.02 4.53 -0.76
N ILE A 144 4.32 5.81 -0.99
CA ILE A 144 4.78 6.28 -2.30
C ILE A 144 6.21 5.75 -2.51
N ASN A 145 6.42 5.05 -3.62
CA ASN A 145 7.75 4.58 -4.02
C ASN A 145 8.45 5.70 -4.78
N GLU A 146 9.13 6.55 -4.04
CA GLU A 146 9.98 7.63 -4.52
C GLU A 146 11.44 7.31 -4.21
N ASP A 147 12.38 7.86 -4.99
CA ASP A 147 13.81 7.69 -4.72
C ASP A 147 14.14 8.21 -3.30
N PRO A 148 14.98 7.52 -2.50
CA PRO A 148 15.27 7.93 -1.14
C PRO A 148 15.92 9.32 -1.06
N LYS A 149 16.58 9.78 -2.13
CA LYS A 149 17.10 11.15 -2.23
C LYS A 149 15.98 12.18 -2.29
N ASP A 150 14.94 11.90 -3.07
CA ASP A 150 13.78 12.77 -3.24
C ASP A 150 12.91 12.79 -1.98
N ALA A 151 12.74 11.63 -1.34
CA ALA A 151 12.08 11.53 -0.04
C ALA A 151 12.76 12.40 1.02
N LEU A 152 14.11 12.31 1.10
CA LEU A 152 14.91 13.07 2.05
C LEU A 152 14.90 14.57 1.73
N LEU A 153 14.96 14.94 0.44
CA LEU A 153 14.83 16.32 -0.01
C LEU A 153 13.49 16.93 0.41
N ARG A 154 12.39 16.20 0.26
CA ARG A 154 11.06 16.64 0.70
C ARG A 154 11.01 16.82 2.22
N GLU A 155 11.53 15.87 2.99
CA GLU A 155 11.62 15.97 4.45
C GLU A 155 12.43 17.20 4.88
N TYR A 156 13.60 17.43 4.29
CA TYR A 156 14.41 18.62 4.56
C TYR A 156 13.71 19.93 4.16
N GLN A 157 12.98 19.96 3.04
CA GLN A 157 12.21 21.14 2.65
C GLN A 157 11.07 21.44 3.63
N GLU A 158 10.37 20.41 4.11
CA GLU A 158 9.34 20.53 5.15
C GLU A 158 9.93 21.04 6.48
N GLU A 159 11.09 20.49 6.89
CA GLU A 159 11.81 20.91 8.10
C GLU A 159 12.25 22.37 7.99
N ILE A 160 12.84 22.77 6.85
CA ILE A 160 13.24 24.17 6.57
C ILE A 160 12.02 25.10 6.63
N LYS A 161 10.88 24.69 6.05
CA LYS A 161 9.65 25.49 6.07
C LYS A 161 9.13 25.68 7.50
N LYS A 162 9.14 24.62 8.30
CA LYS A 162 8.72 24.64 9.70
C LYS A 162 9.63 25.54 10.55
N LEU A 163 10.95 25.40 10.41
CA LEU A 163 11.93 26.23 11.11
C LEU A 163 11.80 27.72 10.72
N LYS A 164 11.60 28.01 9.43
CA LYS A 164 11.35 29.39 8.95
C LYS A 164 10.07 29.99 9.53
N ALA A 165 9.01 29.19 9.68
CA ALA A 165 7.77 29.64 10.30
C ALA A 165 7.97 29.99 11.77
N ILE A 166 8.67 29.13 12.54
CA ILE A 166 8.99 29.38 13.95
C ILE A 166 9.83 30.65 14.12
N LEU A 167 10.84 30.83 13.27
CA LEU A 167 11.68 32.04 13.27
C LEU A 167 10.87 33.31 12.97
N ALA A 168 9.96 33.25 12.00
CA ALA A 168 9.08 34.37 11.67
C ALA A 168 8.16 34.74 12.86
N GLU A 169 7.65 33.72 13.55
CA GLU A 169 6.80 33.89 14.73
C GLU A 169 7.59 34.52 15.89
N GLN A 170 8.81 34.05 16.16
CA GLN A 170 9.73 34.63 17.16
C GLN A 170 10.15 36.06 16.83
N MET A 171 10.43 36.36 15.56
CA MET A 171 10.72 37.73 15.10
C MET A 171 9.52 38.66 15.28
N SER A 172 8.30 38.16 15.09
CA SER A 172 7.08 38.95 15.34
C SER A 172 6.89 39.26 16.83
N THR A 173 7.21 38.32 17.72
CA THR A 173 7.09 38.49 19.17
C THR A 173 8.17 39.45 19.72
N ASN A 174 9.40 39.37 19.21
CA ASN A 174 10.48 40.28 19.58
C ASN A 174 10.25 41.72 19.09
N ASN A 175 9.58 41.92 17.95
CA ASN A 175 9.23 43.27 17.47
C ASN A 175 8.10 43.91 18.30
N LEU A 176 7.21 43.12 18.91
CA LEU A 176 6.20 43.63 19.85
C LEU A 176 6.80 44.01 21.21
N SER A 177 7.80 43.27 21.70
CA SER A 177 8.50 43.63 22.96
C SER A 177 9.40 44.86 22.77
N GLY A 178 10.06 45.01 21.63
CA GLY A 178 10.86 46.20 21.29
C GLY A 178 10.02 47.49 21.13
N ARG A 179 8.78 47.40 20.63
CA ARG A 179 7.89 48.56 20.49
C ARG A 179 7.33 49.08 21.82
N ARG A 180 7.09 48.22 22.82
CA ARG A 180 6.66 48.67 24.16
C ARG A 180 7.72 49.46 24.92
N ALA A 181 9.01 49.21 24.65
CA ALA A 181 10.11 49.94 25.28
C ALA A 181 10.25 51.39 24.76
N LEU A 182 9.76 51.70 23.55
CA LEU A 182 9.90 53.03 22.93
C LEU A 182 8.70 53.96 23.16
N THR A 183 7.53 53.42 23.51
CA THR A 183 6.33 54.22 23.82
C THR A 183 6.29 54.72 25.27
N GLY A 184 7.20 54.30 26.15
CA GLY A 184 7.24 54.71 27.57
C GLY A 184 8.05 55.98 27.89
N CYS A 185 8.71 56.60 26.92
CA CYS A 185 9.64 57.72 27.16
C CYS A 185 9.21 59.07 26.55
N ARG A 186 7.93 59.28 26.20
CA ARG A 186 7.49 60.50 25.48
C ARG A 186 6.70 61.53 26.29
N ASP A 187 6.48 61.33 27.59
CA ASP A 187 5.56 62.17 28.39
C ASP A 187 6.23 63.04 29.48
N VAL A 188 7.47 63.53 29.30
CA VAL A 188 8.14 64.41 30.31
C VAL A 188 8.71 65.72 29.75
N LEU A 189 8.16 66.24 28.65
CA LEU A 189 8.56 67.56 28.14
C LEU A 189 7.35 68.35 27.63
N THR A 190 6.44 68.73 28.53
CA THR A 190 5.56 69.91 28.38
C THR A 190 4.81 70.11 29.70
N GLU A 191 5.30 71.00 30.55
CA GLU A 191 4.54 72.15 31.04
C GLU A 191 5.40 72.95 32.03
N LYS A 192 5.19 74.27 31.95
CA LYS A 192 5.77 75.31 32.81
C LYS A 192 5.08 75.33 34.16
#